data_AF-A0A2E8PYG5-F1
#
_entry.id   AF-A0A2E8PYG5-F1
#
_cell.length_a   1.000
_cell.length_b   1.000
_cell.length_c   1.000
_cell.angle_alpha   90.00
_cell.angle_beta   90.00
_cell.angle_gamma   90.00
#
_symmetry.space_group_name_H-M   'P 1'
#
loop_
_entity.id
_entity.type
_entity.pdbx_description
1 polymer ?
#
loop_
_entity_poly.entity_id
_entity_poly.type
_entity_poly.pdbx_seq_one_letter_code
_entity_poly.pdbx_strand_id
1 'polypeptide(L)'
;MSLIPGFKRWNSIDKSYRNEFYRLIAVSLLIMAVVASCSSASEVSGAEEFEGWRVEEGYDVFYIRRSGHASEKAIESENTAMLQSTCMEAARLQAMDLIIRKMVGETVEAQSGMIDGQTTGLAVNSIRNGIIKGDVVQKECADRGEDKDWDTCECVFFIKGKGLRKKVELEVSKVVSGG
;
A
#
# COMPACT_ATOMS: atom_id res chain seq x y z
N MET A 1 46.30 -12.40 44.27
CA MET A 1 45.62 -11.22 43.70
C MET A 1 45.83 -11.24 42.19
N SER A 2 44.87 -11.76 41.45
CA SER A 2 44.96 -12.05 40.02
C SER A 2 44.38 -10.89 39.22
N LEU A 3 45.24 -10.12 38.57
CA LEU A 3 44.87 -9.15 37.55
C LEU A 3 44.58 -9.91 36.25
N ILE A 4 43.40 -9.66 35.68
CA ILE A 4 42.86 -10.30 34.48
C ILE A 4 43.88 -10.24 33.32
N PRO A 5 44.35 -11.38 32.78
CA PRO A 5 45.47 -11.44 31.83
C PRO A 5 45.10 -11.11 30.37
N GLY A 6 43.97 -10.42 30.13
CA GLY A 6 43.46 -10.16 28.77
C GLY A 6 43.99 -8.89 28.10
N PHE A 7 44.42 -7.88 28.87
CA PHE A 7 44.68 -6.54 28.32
C PHE A 7 46.07 -6.35 27.70
N LYS A 8 47.05 -7.19 28.07
CA LYS A 8 48.45 -7.03 27.63
C LYS A 8 48.81 -7.75 26.33
N ARG A 9 47.89 -8.51 25.73
CA ARG A 9 48.11 -9.32 24.51
C ARG A 9 47.53 -8.68 23.24
N TRP A 10 47.24 -7.39 23.25
CA TRP A 10 46.76 -6.64 22.07
C TRP A 10 47.84 -5.74 21.43
N ASN A 11 49.00 -5.59 22.08
CA ASN A 11 50.06 -4.68 21.64
C ASN A 11 51.17 -5.33 20.79
N SER A 12 51.11 -6.63 20.51
CA SER A 12 52.07 -7.33 19.62
C SER A 12 51.45 -7.83 18.31
N ILE A 13 50.23 -7.40 18.00
CA ILE A 13 49.60 -7.69 16.70
C ILE A 13 50.12 -6.64 15.71
N ASP A 14 50.63 -7.12 14.58
CA ASP A 14 51.27 -6.32 13.54
C ASP A 14 50.43 -5.10 13.14
N LYS A 15 51.08 -3.95 12.92
CA LYS A 15 50.40 -2.66 12.62
C LYS A 15 49.46 -2.79 11.41
N SER A 16 49.78 -3.72 10.51
CA SER A 16 49.01 -4.07 9.32
C SER A 16 47.60 -4.62 9.65
N TYR A 17 47.52 -5.63 10.52
CA TYR A 17 46.25 -6.28 10.89
C TYR A 17 45.31 -5.35 11.66
N ARG A 18 45.88 -4.43 12.44
CA ARG A 18 45.10 -3.43 13.17
C ARG A 18 44.42 -2.44 12.22
N ASN A 19 45.07 -2.05 11.13
CA ASN A 19 44.50 -1.16 10.12
C ASN A 19 43.43 -1.87 9.27
N GLU A 20 43.61 -3.15 8.95
CA GLU A 20 42.56 -3.94 8.29
C GLU A 20 41.34 -4.15 9.20
N PHE A 21 41.55 -4.41 10.49
CA PHE A 21 40.47 -4.55 11.45
C PHE A 21 39.66 -3.25 11.61
N TYR A 22 40.31 -2.09 11.70
CA TYR A 22 39.62 -0.80 11.73
C TYR A 22 38.91 -0.47 10.40
N ARG A 23 39.47 -0.89 9.25
CA ARG A 23 38.79 -0.77 7.96
C ARG A 23 37.52 -1.61 7.89
N LEU A 24 37.56 -2.86 8.37
CA LEU A 24 36.39 -3.74 8.39
C LEU A 24 35.30 -3.22 9.32
N ILE A 25 35.66 -2.72 10.51
CA ILE A 25 34.70 -2.10 11.44
C ILE A 25 34.12 -0.81 10.86
N ALA A 26 34.95 0.04 10.25
CA ALA A 26 34.47 1.27 9.63
C ALA A 26 33.49 0.97 8.49
N VAL A 27 33.78 -0.02 7.64
CA VAL A 27 32.87 -0.45 6.56
C VAL A 27 31.58 -1.03 7.13
N SER A 28 31.64 -1.85 8.20
CA SER A 28 30.41 -2.41 8.79
C SER A 28 29.53 -1.34 9.44
N LEU A 29 30.14 -0.34 10.10
CA LEU A 29 29.42 0.80 10.68
C LEU A 29 28.81 1.69 9.59
N LEU A 30 29.49 1.86 8.46
CA LEU A 30 28.99 2.64 7.32
C LEU A 30 27.84 1.92 6.61
N ILE A 31 27.90 0.58 6.49
CA ILE A 31 26.78 -0.23 6.00
C ILE A 31 25.58 -0.10 6.95
N MET A 32 25.78 -0.19 8.28
CA MET A 32 24.68 0.01 9.24
C MET A 32 24.08 1.42 9.21
N ALA A 33 24.88 2.45 8.92
CA ALA A 33 24.35 3.81 8.77
C ALA A 33 23.46 3.95 7.51
N VAL A 34 23.79 3.27 6.41
CA VAL A 34 23.01 3.31 5.16
C VAL A 34 21.65 2.61 5.30
N VAL A 35 21.56 1.49 6.03
CA VAL A 35 20.25 0.86 6.31
C VAL A 35 19.39 1.64 7.30
N ALA A 36 19.98 2.44 8.20
CA ALA A 36 19.23 3.24 9.16
C ALA A 36 18.61 4.53 8.57
N SER A 37 19.11 5.01 7.43
CA SER A 37 18.61 6.23 6.77
C SER A 37 17.36 6.04 5.89
N CYS A 38 16.73 4.85 5.90
CA CYS A 38 15.52 4.59 5.11
C CYS A 38 14.24 4.51 5.95
N SER A 39 14.19 5.18 7.11
CA SER A 39 13.01 5.22 8.00
C SER A 39 12.60 6.65 8.37
N SER A 40 12.56 7.55 7.39
CA SER A 40 11.89 8.85 7.54
C SER A 40 10.40 8.65 7.34
N ALA A 41 9.70 8.40 8.45
CA ALA A 41 8.27 8.17 8.50
C ALA A 41 7.48 9.48 8.29
N SER A 42 6.92 9.64 7.10
CA SER A 42 5.67 10.36 6.85
C SER A 42 4.69 9.39 6.21
N GLU A 43 4.36 8.33 6.93
CA GLU A 43 3.44 7.30 6.47
C GLU A 43 2.01 7.68 6.86
N VAL A 44 1.08 7.65 5.89
CA VAL A 44 -0.28 7.20 6.24
C VAL A 44 -0.08 5.71 6.49
N SER A 45 -0.12 5.33 7.76
CA SER A 45 0.32 4.04 8.27
C SER A 45 -0.07 2.85 7.39
N GLY A 46 0.88 1.92 7.22
CA GLY A 46 0.59 0.52 6.90
C GLY A 46 0.49 0.22 5.40
N ALA A 47 1.64 0.07 4.75
CA ALA A 47 1.74 -0.89 3.67
C ALA A 47 1.40 -2.27 4.24
N GLU A 48 0.38 -2.90 3.64
CA GLU A 48 0.07 -4.35 3.63
C GLU A 48 -1.29 -4.79 4.21
N GLU A 49 -1.90 -4.09 5.19
CA GLU A 49 -3.20 -4.57 5.74
C GLU A 49 -4.38 -3.60 5.63
N PHE A 50 -4.22 -2.39 5.06
CA PHE A 50 -5.35 -1.44 5.00
C PHE A 50 -6.44 -1.84 3.99
N GLU A 51 -6.05 -2.46 2.86
CA GLU A 51 -6.98 -2.81 1.80
C GLU A 51 -7.70 -4.14 2.07
N GLY A 52 -8.94 -4.26 1.62
CA GLY A 52 -9.71 -5.50 1.70
C GLY A 52 -10.99 -5.38 2.53
N TRP A 53 -11.60 -6.53 2.77
CA TRP A 53 -12.87 -6.63 3.48
C TRP A 53 -12.76 -6.34 4.99
N ARG A 54 -13.75 -5.64 5.51
CA ARG A 54 -14.02 -5.38 6.93
C ARG A 54 -15.51 -5.49 7.21
N VAL A 55 -15.87 -5.76 8.45
CA VAL A 55 -17.26 -5.71 8.91
C VAL A 55 -17.39 -4.56 9.90
N GLU A 56 -18.21 -3.58 9.56
CA GLU A 56 -18.47 -2.42 10.40
C GLU A 56 -19.97 -2.28 10.62
N GLU A 57 -20.39 -2.28 11.89
CA GLU A 57 -21.80 -2.08 12.28
C GLU A 57 -22.76 -3.06 11.59
N GLY A 58 -22.31 -4.27 11.26
CA GLY A 58 -23.11 -5.27 10.54
C GLY A 58 -23.22 -5.06 9.04
N TYR A 59 -22.41 -4.17 8.46
CA TYR A 59 -22.25 -4.00 7.02
C TYR A 59 -20.88 -4.52 6.57
N ASP A 60 -20.84 -5.07 5.37
CA ASP A 60 -19.57 -5.39 4.71
C ASP A 60 -19.01 -4.10 4.11
N VAL A 61 -17.77 -3.78 4.44
CA VAL A 61 -17.04 -2.62 3.95
C VAL A 61 -15.79 -3.12 3.25
N PHE A 62 -15.56 -2.67 2.01
CA PHE A 62 -14.32 -2.95 1.30
C PHE A 62 -13.51 -1.67 1.22
N TYR A 63 -12.30 -1.70 1.77
CA TYR A 63 -11.37 -0.56 1.81
C TYR A 63 -10.32 -0.67 0.70
N ILE A 64 -9.96 0.48 0.14
CA ILE A 64 -8.86 0.60 -0.81
C ILE A 64 -8.12 1.91 -0.57
N ARG A 65 -6.84 1.95 -0.91
CA ARG A 65 -5.99 3.13 -0.78
C ARG A 65 -5.36 3.45 -2.12
N ARG A 66 -5.53 4.68 -2.61
CA ARG A 66 -5.00 5.08 -3.92
C ARG A 66 -4.35 6.44 -3.85
N SER A 67 -3.26 6.56 -4.60
CA SER A 67 -2.59 7.83 -4.81
C SER A 67 -3.17 8.54 -6.02
N GLY A 68 -3.25 9.86 -5.94
CA GLY A 68 -3.58 10.73 -7.06
C GLY A 68 -2.39 11.63 -7.39
N HIS A 69 -2.40 12.17 -8.60
CA HIS A 69 -1.54 13.28 -8.97
C HIS A 69 -2.42 14.45 -9.41
N ALA A 70 -2.10 15.65 -8.96
CA ALA A 70 -2.80 16.85 -9.36
C ALA A 70 -2.66 17.11 -10.86
N SER A 71 -3.61 17.84 -11.44
CA SER A 71 -3.51 18.20 -12.87
C SER A 71 -2.36 19.19 -13.11
N GLU A 72 -1.70 19.10 -14.27
CA GLU A 72 -0.62 20.01 -14.66
C GLU A 72 -1.04 21.49 -14.53
N LYS A 73 -2.26 21.82 -14.92
CA LYS A 73 -2.84 23.17 -14.78
C LYS A 73 -2.91 23.64 -13.32
N ALA A 74 -3.18 22.74 -12.37
CA ALA A 74 -3.24 23.07 -10.96
C ALA A 74 -1.84 23.33 -10.38
N ILE A 75 -0.85 22.55 -10.83
CA ILE A 75 0.57 22.71 -10.50
C ILE A 75 1.10 24.04 -11.03
N GLU A 76 0.88 24.33 -12.31
CA GLU A 76 1.33 25.58 -12.95
C GLU A 76 0.70 26.85 -12.35
N SER A 77 -0.50 26.74 -11.78
CA SER A 77 -1.21 27.87 -11.16
C SER A 77 -1.00 28.00 -9.66
N GLU A 78 -0.23 27.08 -9.05
CA GLU A 78 0.05 26.99 -7.60
C GLU A 78 -1.21 27.15 -6.72
N ASN A 79 -2.38 26.80 -7.26
CA ASN A 79 -3.64 26.98 -6.57
C ASN A 79 -3.91 25.76 -5.70
N THR A 80 -3.67 25.89 -4.40
CA THR A 80 -3.81 24.80 -3.42
C THR A 80 -5.18 24.12 -3.46
N ALA A 81 -6.27 24.86 -3.69
CA ALA A 81 -7.60 24.28 -3.79
C ALA A 81 -7.77 23.43 -5.07
N MET A 82 -7.15 23.86 -6.18
CA MET A 82 -7.13 23.08 -7.42
C MET A 82 -6.21 21.86 -7.32
N LEU A 83 -5.05 21.99 -6.68
CA LEU A 83 -4.13 20.88 -6.42
C LEU A 83 -4.83 19.78 -5.63
N GLN A 84 -5.39 20.16 -4.47
CA GLN A 84 -6.11 19.25 -3.60
C GLN A 84 -7.29 18.55 -4.32
N SER A 85 -8.17 19.32 -4.98
CA SER A 85 -9.36 18.76 -5.64
C SER A 85 -9.02 17.84 -6.80
N THR A 86 -8.08 18.22 -7.67
CA THR A 86 -7.70 17.41 -8.84
C THR A 86 -6.94 16.15 -8.43
N CYS A 87 -6.11 16.24 -7.39
CA CYS A 87 -5.43 15.06 -6.85
C CYS A 87 -6.41 14.06 -6.24
N MET A 88 -7.33 14.51 -5.37
CA MET A 88 -8.33 13.63 -4.76
C MET A 88 -9.23 12.98 -5.82
N GLU A 89 -9.61 13.72 -6.86
CA GLU A 89 -10.40 13.17 -7.97
C GLU A 89 -9.62 12.12 -8.76
N ALA A 90 -8.34 12.35 -9.05
CA ALA A 90 -7.49 11.36 -9.70
C ALA A 90 -7.40 10.07 -8.86
N ALA A 91 -7.19 10.19 -7.54
CA ALA A 91 -7.17 9.05 -6.64
C ALA A 91 -8.51 8.29 -6.60
N ARG A 92 -9.64 9.03 -6.60
CA ARG A 92 -11.00 8.48 -6.63
C ARG A 92 -11.24 7.67 -7.89
N LEU A 93 -10.87 8.18 -9.06
CA LEU A 93 -11.04 7.49 -10.34
C LEU A 93 -10.26 6.17 -10.38
N GLN A 94 -9.03 6.15 -9.85
CA GLN A 94 -8.25 4.92 -9.71
C GLN A 94 -8.90 3.93 -8.74
N ALA A 95 -9.43 4.42 -7.62
CA ALA A 95 -10.13 3.59 -6.64
C ALA A 95 -11.37 2.92 -7.25
N MET A 96 -12.15 3.67 -8.03
CA MET A 96 -13.33 3.16 -8.73
C MET A 96 -13.02 1.99 -9.67
N ASP A 97 -11.94 2.08 -10.46
CA ASP A 97 -11.58 0.97 -11.36
C ASP A 97 -11.11 -0.27 -10.58
N LEU A 98 -10.36 -0.06 -9.50
CA LEU A 98 -9.64 -1.13 -8.82
C LEU A 98 -10.46 -1.84 -7.74
N ILE A 99 -11.46 -1.20 -7.13
CA ILE A 99 -12.30 -1.81 -6.08
C ILE A 99 -12.94 -3.12 -6.58
N ILE A 100 -13.57 -3.11 -7.75
CA ILE A 100 -14.24 -4.31 -8.29
C ILE A 100 -13.22 -5.42 -8.54
N ARG A 101 -12.12 -5.08 -9.20
CA ARG A 101 -11.08 -6.05 -9.56
C ARG A 101 -10.51 -6.73 -8.33
N LYS A 102 -10.26 -5.96 -7.25
CA LYS A 102 -9.74 -6.51 -5.99
C LYS A 102 -10.77 -7.34 -5.23
N MET A 103 -12.03 -6.88 -5.14
CA MET A 103 -13.08 -7.68 -4.52
C MET A 103 -13.28 -9.04 -5.22
N VAL A 104 -13.22 -9.05 -6.55
CA VAL A 104 -13.27 -10.29 -7.33
C VAL A 104 -11.99 -11.10 -7.15
N GLY A 105 -10.82 -10.47 -7.23
CA GLY A 105 -9.52 -11.13 -7.04
C GLY A 105 -9.43 -11.85 -5.69
N GLU A 106 -9.72 -11.16 -4.59
CA GLU A 106 -9.73 -11.75 -3.24
C GLU A 106 -10.74 -12.90 -3.12
N THR A 107 -11.89 -12.78 -3.79
CA THR A 107 -12.90 -13.87 -3.84
C THR A 107 -12.37 -15.07 -4.61
N VAL A 108 -11.75 -14.85 -5.77
CA VAL A 108 -11.18 -15.88 -6.63
C VAL A 108 -10.01 -16.57 -5.94
N GLU A 109 -9.12 -15.81 -5.29
CA GLU A 109 -8.01 -16.32 -4.49
C GLU A 109 -8.51 -17.19 -3.33
N ALA A 110 -9.57 -16.76 -2.63
CA ALA A 110 -10.22 -17.58 -1.60
C ALA A 110 -10.83 -18.88 -2.15
N GLN A 111 -11.15 -18.92 -3.46
CA GLN A 111 -11.70 -20.06 -4.18
C GLN A 111 -10.64 -20.85 -4.99
N SER A 112 -9.36 -20.46 -4.95
CA SER A 112 -8.33 -20.74 -5.96
C SER A 112 -7.75 -22.17 -6.00
N GLY A 113 -8.62 -23.17 -5.97
CA GLY A 113 -8.34 -24.47 -6.61
C GLY A 113 -8.78 -24.54 -8.08
N MET A 114 -9.51 -23.55 -8.62
CA MET A 114 -10.38 -23.79 -9.80
C MET A 114 -10.47 -22.70 -10.90
N ILE A 115 -9.83 -21.52 -10.78
CA ILE A 115 -10.24 -20.36 -11.62
C ILE A 115 -9.08 -19.78 -12.46
N ASP A 116 -9.34 -19.51 -13.73
CA ASP A 116 -8.43 -18.84 -14.68
C ASP A 116 -8.64 -17.31 -14.78
N GLY A 117 -7.69 -16.61 -15.41
CA GLY A 117 -7.75 -15.16 -15.59
C GLY A 117 -8.89 -14.68 -16.50
N GLN A 118 -9.41 -15.54 -17.40
CA GLN A 118 -10.53 -15.19 -18.29
C GLN A 118 -11.84 -15.11 -17.50
N THR A 119 -12.08 -16.08 -16.63
CA THR A 119 -13.24 -16.15 -15.75
C THR A 119 -13.29 -14.96 -14.77
N THR A 120 -12.11 -14.55 -14.29
CA THR A 120 -11.96 -13.35 -13.45
C THR A 120 -12.44 -12.08 -14.17
N GLY A 121 -12.06 -11.89 -15.44
CA GLY A 121 -12.50 -10.75 -16.26
C GLY A 121 -14.01 -10.73 -16.51
N LEU A 122 -14.62 -11.89 -16.74
CA LEU A 122 -16.08 -12.02 -16.88
C LEU A 122 -16.80 -11.67 -15.58
N ALA A 123 -16.28 -12.11 -14.44
CA ALA A 123 -16.85 -11.83 -13.12
C ALA A 123 -16.79 -10.34 -12.77
N VAL A 124 -15.66 -9.68 -13.07
CA VAL A 124 -15.52 -8.22 -12.92
C VAL A 124 -16.61 -7.48 -13.70
N ASN A 125 -16.81 -7.83 -14.98
CA ASN A 125 -17.82 -7.18 -15.83
C ASN A 125 -19.25 -7.42 -15.32
N SER A 126 -19.55 -8.64 -14.85
CA SER A 126 -20.86 -8.97 -14.27
C SER A 126 -21.17 -8.12 -13.01
N ILE A 127 -20.21 -8.05 -12.08
CA ILE A 127 -20.36 -7.32 -10.81
C ILE A 127 -20.47 -5.82 -11.03
N ARG A 128 -19.66 -5.27 -11.96
CA ARG A 128 -19.68 -3.85 -12.34
C ARG A 128 -21.07 -3.38 -12.77
N ASN A 129 -21.83 -4.23 -13.47
CA ASN A 129 -23.14 -3.87 -14.01
C ASN A 129 -24.30 -4.09 -13.03
N GLY A 130 -24.11 -4.94 -12.01
CA GLY A 130 -25.22 -5.45 -11.18
C GLY A 130 -25.17 -5.06 -9.71
N ILE A 131 -24.00 -5.16 -9.07
CA ILE A 131 -23.87 -5.13 -7.59
C ILE A 131 -23.38 -3.79 -7.07
N ILE A 132 -22.38 -3.21 -7.71
CA ILE A 132 -21.88 -1.90 -7.30
C ILE A 132 -22.72 -0.84 -7.98
N LYS A 133 -23.84 -0.53 -7.34
CA LYS A 133 -24.68 0.63 -7.67
C LYS A 133 -24.52 1.62 -6.52
N GLY A 134 -23.53 2.49 -6.62
CA GLY A 134 -23.24 3.46 -5.58
C GLY A 134 -21.90 4.14 -5.77
N ASP A 135 -21.75 5.25 -5.06
CA ASP A 135 -20.51 6.00 -5.03
C ASP A 135 -19.46 5.31 -4.14
N VAL A 136 -18.23 5.31 -4.63
CA VAL A 136 -17.05 5.06 -3.81
C VAL A 136 -16.95 6.21 -2.81
N VAL A 137 -16.91 5.92 -1.51
CA VAL A 137 -16.88 6.97 -0.47
C VAL A 137 -15.44 7.23 -0.06
N GLN A 138 -15.04 8.49 -0.03
CA GLN A 138 -13.74 8.91 0.51
C GLN A 138 -13.81 8.95 2.03
N LYS A 139 -12.87 8.31 2.72
CA LYS A 139 -12.75 8.33 4.18
C LYS A 139 -11.77 9.40 4.64
N GLU A 140 -10.54 9.34 4.11
CA GLU A 140 -9.43 10.22 4.46
C GLU A 140 -8.54 10.44 3.25
N CYS A 141 -7.89 11.60 3.17
CA CYS A 141 -6.87 11.93 2.18
C CYS A 141 -5.79 12.77 2.85
N ALA A 142 -4.55 12.54 2.45
CA ALA A 142 -3.39 13.32 2.90
C ALA A 142 -2.50 13.66 1.71
N ASP A 143 -1.80 14.78 1.81
CA ASP A 143 -0.71 15.13 0.90
C ASP A 143 0.46 14.14 1.03
N ARG A 144 1.12 13.90 -0.09
CA ARG A 144 2.32 13.06 -0.24
C ARG A 144 3.38 13.71 -1.14
N GLY A 145 3.18 14.97 -1.54
CA GLY A 145 4.18 15.74 -2.25
C GLY A 145 5.42 15.98 -1.39
N GLU A 146 6.58 16.13 -2.01
CA GLU A 146 7.86 16.37 -1.32
C GLU A 146 7.79 17.63 -0.44
N ASP A 147 7.04 18.64 -0.87
CA ASP A 147 6.85 19.92 -0.17
C ASP A 147 5.47 20.08 0.51
N LYS A 148 4.69 18.98 0.65
CA LYS A 148 3.32 19.00 1.22
C LYS A 148 2.34 19.90 0.46
N ASP A 149 2.51 19.97 -0.85
CA ASP A 149 1.82 20.85 -1.79
C ASP A 149 0.56 20.24 -2.45
N TRP A 150 0.21 19.00 -2.12
CA TRP A 150 -0.86 18.24 -2.79
C TRP A 150 -0.61 17.91 -4.26
N ASP A 151 0.63 18.07 -4.77
CA ASP A 151 1.00 17.60 -6.11
C ASP A 151 0.74 16.10 -6.23
N THR A 152 1.04 15.38 -5.15
CA THR A 152 0.63 13.99 -4.95
C THR A 152 -0.14 13.88 -3.65
N CYS A 153 -1.13 13.00 -3.63
CA CYS A 153 -1.95 12.72 -2.45
C CYS A 153 -2.17 11.22 -2.35
N GLU A 154 -2.43 10.74 -1.14
CA GLU A 154 -2.91 9.39 -0.89
C GLU A 154 -4.25 9.45 -0.17
N CYS A 155 -5.20 8.72 -0.73
CA CYS A 155 -6.59 8.71 -0.30
C CYS A 155 -7.05 7.30 0.00
N VAL A 156 -7.85 7.19 1.05
CA VAL A 156 -8.57 5.99 1.40
C VAL A 156 -10.00 6.12 0.94
N PHE A 157 -10.46 5.09 0.24
CA PHE A 157 -11.83 4.95 -0.19
C PHE A 157 -12.43 3.66 0.31
N PHE A 158 -13.76 3.62 0.36
CA PHE A 158 -14.48 2.40 0.67
C PHE A 158 -15.82 2.30 -0.04
N ILE A 159 -16.32 1.07 -0.11
CA ILE A 159 -17.71 0.78 -0.43
C ILE A 159 -18.32 -0.02 0.71
N LYS A 160 -19.50 0.41 1.18
CA LYS A 160 -20.25 -0.22 2.28
C LYS A 160 -21.55 -0.79 1.75
N GLY A 161 -21.89 -2.01 2.14
CA GLY A 161 -23.17 -2.62 1.77
C GLY A 161 -23.52 -3.83 2.62
N LYS A 162 -24.81 -4.02 2.87
CA LYS A 162 -25.27 -5.20 3.62
C LYS A 162 -25.16 -6.45 2.76
N GLY A 163 -24.39 -7.43 3.23
CA GLY A 163 -24.11 -8.67 2.51
C GLY A 163 -23.35 -8.46 1.20
N LEU A 164 -22.62 -7.35 1.06
CA LEU A 164 -21.90 -7.00 -0.17
C LEU A 164 -20.88 -8.08 -0.54
N ARG A 165 -20.11 -8.57 0.44
CA ARG A 165 -19.11 -9.61 0.24
C ARG A 165 -19.73 -10.88 -0.32
N LYS A 166 -20.81 -11.35 0.32
CA LYS A 166 -21.55 -12.53 -0.12
C LYS A 166 -22.17 -12.35 -1.51
N LYS A 167 -22.64 -11.16 -1.86
CA LYS A 167 -23.16 -10.87 -3.21
C LYS A 167 -22.06 -10.98 -4.26
N VAL A 168 -20.87 -10.43 -3.98
CA VAL A 168 -19.69 -10.58 -4.85
C VAL A 168 -19.35 -12.06 -5.02
N GLU A 169 -19.22 -12.81 -3.92
CA GLU A 169 -18.95 -14.26 -3.93
C GLU A 169 -19.95 -15.05 -4.79
N LEU A 170 -21.25 -14.74 -4.67
CA LEU A 170 -22.29 -15.38 -5.45
C LEU A 170 -22.18 -15.08 -6.95
N GLU A 171 -21.94 -13.83 -7.35
CA GLU A 171 -21.80 -13.49 -8.77
C GLU A 171 -20.52 -14.05 -9.38
N VAL A 172 -19.40 -14.04 -8.65
CA VAL A 172 -18.17 -14.71 -9.09
C VAL A 172 -18.45 -16.21 -9.30
N SER A 173 -19.11 -16.85 -8.34
CA SER A 173 -19.42 -18.28 -8.42
C SER A 173 -20.31 -18.62 -9.61
N LYS A 174 -21.33 -17.80 -9.91
CA LYS A 174 -22.20 -17.99 -11.10
C LYS A 174 -21.40 -17.97 -12.40
N VAL A 175 -20.47 -17.02 -12.52
CA VAL A 175 -19.63 -16.89 -13.71
C VAL A 175 -18.68 -18.08 -13.84
N VAL A 176 -18.10 -18.55 -12.73
CA VAL A 176 -17.20 -19.73 -12.70
C VAL A 176 -17.95 -21.02 -13.05
N SER A 177 -19.20 -21.18 -12.61
CA SER A 177 -19.98 -22.40 -12.87
C SER A 177 -20.55 -22.51 -14.29
N GLY A 178 -20.29 -21.55 -15.18
CA GLY A 178 -20.83 -21.54 -16.54
C GLY A 178 -22.33 -21.26 -16.56
N GLY A 179 -22.71 -20.03 -16.20
CA GLY A 179 -24.09 -19.55 -16.30
C GLY A 179 -24.72 -19.71 -17.68
#